data_AF-A0AAE0Z8D8-F1
#
_entry.id   AF-A0AAE0Z8D8-F1
#
_cell.length_a   1.000
_cell.length_b   1.000
_cell.length_c   1.000
_cell.angle_alpha   90.00
_cell.angle_beta   90.00
_cell.angle_gamma   90.00
#
_symmetry.space_group_name_H-M   'P 1'
#
loop_
_entity.id
_entity.type
_entity.pdbx_description
1 polymer ?
#
loop_
_entity_poly.entity_id
_entity_poly.type
_entity_poly.pdbx_seq_one_letter_code
_entity_poly.pdbx_strand_id
1 'polypeptide(L)'
;MTETAFLETVSDLMKNYNDDQLKGLLAKHSLDKMPLTPHTKSVLVKKLARKISRFDGVSSSTEFSEQAATLTQSSSNILSREKIPETSAVHNISKEDVKIPSVETDHCLLSSSSDARSTYYAVCIPGPSSTITVHDSFQDVMKTMKENKGRNPRMLSFNSREKAEDFANTHTASEVCEGATIKSVYPQEKAEVESGEVKLFPSLTPPQINQFRIQLERGNLGFAKECIMTNPKFLIGTGDMPTILKEGPRYNAMHACVMVGRLESCRLVMETVSNIDYLCRMYTTRKRAEESSLRLIDLYLNTPDKTANKTPLHLASEKGMVDIVAFLVSFKACIRQFARQVPVSRDADKTRTETPEEWDSYLFCPAN
;
A
#
# COMPACT_ATOMS: atom_id res chain seq x y z
N MET A 1 -10.42 32.55 -22.92
CA MET A 1 -11.67 32.56 -22.14
C MET A 1 -11.31 32.36 -20.67
N THR A 2 -12.08 32.90 -19.72
CA THR A 2 -11.85 32.73 -18.27
C THR A 2 -12.46 31.42 -17.77
N GLU A 3 -11.89 30.83 -16.72
CA GLU A 3 -12.39 29.60 -16.08
C GLU A 3 -13.87 29.69 -15.66
N THR A 4 -14.33 30.91 -15.33
CA THR A 4 -15.73 31.20 -15.02
C THR A 4 -16.68 30.91 -16.19
N ALA A 5 -16.31 31.27 -17.42
CA ALA A 5 -17.12 31.02 -18.61
C ALA A 5 -17.18 29.52 -18.97
N PHE A 6 -16.14 28.75 -18.61
CA PHE A 6 -16.12 27.30 -18.77
C PHE A 6 -17.08 26.61 -17.79
N LEU A 7 -17.10 27.04 -16.53
CA LEU A 7 -18.02 26.45 -15.54
C LEU A 7 -19.48 26.81 -15.83
N GLU A 8 -19.74 28.00 -16.35
CA GLU A 8 -21.08 28.43 -16.77
C GLU A 8 -21.60 27.59 -17.94
N THR A 9 -20.77 27.34 -18.96
CA THR A 9 -21.13 26.45 -20.08
C THR A 9 -21.34 25.00 -19.66
N VAL A 10 -20.55 24.49 -18.70
CA VAL A 10 -20.79 23.15 -18.12
C VAL A 10 -22.13 23.10 -17.37
N SER A 11 -22.45 24.13 -16.59
CA SER A 11 -23.72 24.23 -15.85
C SER A 11 -24.92 24.31 -16.79
N ASP A 12 -24.81 25.11 -17.87
CA ASP A 12 -25.83 25.24 -18.91
C ASP A 12 -26.11 23.90 -19.62
N LEU A 13 -25.05 23.19 -20.04
CA LEU A 13 -25.16 21.88 -20.68
C LEU A 13 -25.75 20.79 -19.76
N MET A 14 -25.59 20.91 -18.44
CA MET A 14 -26.16 19.95 -17.48
C MET A 14 -27.63 20.22 -17.15
N LYS A 15 -28.07 21.48 -17.19
CA LYS A 15 -29.43 21.88 -16.80
C LYS A 15 -30.40 21.98 -17.98
N ASN A 16 -29.92 22.43 -19.13
CA ASN A 16 -30.79 22.83 -20.24
C ASN A 16 -30.87 21.80 -21.37
N TYR A 17 -30.10 20.71 -21.32
CA TYR A 17 -30.08 19.69 -22.36
C TYR A 17 -30.50 18.31 -21.83
N ASN A 18 -31.46 17.70 -22.53
CA ASN A 18 -31.87 16.31 -22.30
C ASN A 18 -30.81 15.32 -22.84
N ASP A 19 -30.81 14.09 -22.33
CA ASP A 19 -29.79 13.08 -22.65
C ASP A 19 -29.68 12.79 -24.15
N ASP A 20 -30.78 12.83 -24.91
CA ASP A 20 -30.75 12.60 -26.35
C ASP A 20 -30.20 13.80 -27.14
N GLN A 21 -30.45 15.03 -26.65
CA GLN A 21 -29.83 16.24 -27.22
C GLN A 21 -28.32 16.24 -26.95
N LEU A 22 -27.90 15.78 -25.77
CA LEU A 22 -26.50 15.67 -25.40
C LEU A 22 -25.77 14.60 -26.25
N LYS A 23 -26.40 13.46 -26.54
CA LYS A 23 -25.87 12.46 -27.48
C LYS A 23 -25.67 13.05 -28.88
N GLY A 24 -26.64 13.82 -29.38
CA GLY A 24 -26.53 14.49 -30.68
C GLY A 24 -25.36 15.49 -30.75
N LEU A 25 -25.16 16.27 -29.68
CA LEU A 25 -24.03 17.19 -29.57
C LEU A 25 -22.69 16.46 -29.47
N LEU A 26 -22.62 15.36 -28.71
CA LEU A 26 -21.42 14.53 -28.62
C LEU A 26 -21.05 13.92 -29.98
N ALA A 27 -22.03 13.44 -30.74
CA ALA A 27 -21.82 12.92 -32.10
C ALA A 27 -21.31 14.03 -33.05
N LYS A 28 -21.92 15.22 -33.01
CA LYS A 28 -21.50 16.38 -33.82
C LYS A 28 -20.05 16.79 -33.54
N HIS A 29 -19.57 16.60 -32.31
CA HIS A 29 -18.22 16.92 -31.88
C HIS A 29 -17.28 15.69 -31.81
N SER A 30 -17.62 14.55 -32.41
CA SER A 30 -16.80 13.33 -32.45
C SER A 30 -16.38 12.78 -31.07
N LEU A 31 -17.30 12.81 -30.11
CA LEU A 31 -17.15 12.31 -28.74
C LEU A 31 -18.10 11.14 -28.42
N ASP A 32 -18.57 10.45 -29.46
CA ASP A 32 -19.52 9.34 -29.46
C ASP A 32 -18.93 8.00 -28.97
N LYS A 33 -17.63 7.96 -28.69
CA LYS A 33 -16.91 6.73 -28.30
C LYS A 33 -17.31 6.13 -26.95
N MET A 34 -18.14 6.79 -26.14
CA MET A 34 -18.50 6.32 -24.78
C MET A 34 -20.00 6.46 -24.51
N PRO A 35 -20.67 5.43 -23.94
CA PRO A 35 -22.11 5.49 -23.69
C PRO A 35 -22.43 6.57 -22.64
N LEU A 36 -23.49 7.34 -22.90
CA LEU A 36 -24.00 8.33 -21.97
C LEU A 36 -24.77 7.62 -20.84
N THR A 37 -24.06 7.33 -19.74
CA THR A 37 -24.60 6.75 -18.50
C THR A 37 -24.51 7.80 -17.37
N PRO A 38 -25.24 7.65 -16.25
CA PRO A 38 -25.18 8.60 -15.14
C PRO A 38 -23.76 8.86 -14.63
N HIS A 39 -22.90 7.84 -14.63
CA HIS A 39 -21.51 7.93 -14.17
C HIS A 39 -20.57 8.59 -15.19
N THR A 40 -20.88 8.53 -16.49
CA THR A 40 -20.04 9.11 -17.56
C THR A 40 -20.50 10.50 -18.01
N LYS A 41 -21.76 10.88 -17.72
CA LYS A 41 -22.38 12.15 -18.15
C LYS A 41 -21.55 13.39 -17.76
N SER A 42 -21.09 13.48 -16.52
CA SER A 42 -20.28 14.64 -16.05
C SER A 42 -18.96 14.79 -16.80
N VAL A 43 -18.30 13.68 -17.14
CA VAL A 43 -17.03 13.69 -17.87
C VAL A 43 -17.24 14.09 -19.33
N LEU A 44 -18.29 13.57 -19.96
CA LEU A 44 -18.64 13.87 -21.35
C LEU A 44 -19.06 15.32 -21.54
N VAL A 45 -19.87 15.88 -20.62
CA VAL A 45 -20.26 17.30 -20.65
C VAL A 45 -19.04 18.21 -20.51
N LYS A 46 -18.11 17.90 -19.58
CA LYS A 46 -16.87 18.68 -19.43
C LYS A 46 -15.97 18.60 -20.67
N LYS A 47 -15.91 17.45 -21.35
CA LYS A 47 -15.18 17.30 -22.63
C LYS A 47 -15.85 18.07 -23.77
N LEU A 48 -17.18 18.04 -23.83
CA LEU A 48 -17.97 18.79 -24.81
C LEU A 48 -17.82 20.29 -24.61
N ALA A 49 -17.94 20.79 -23.37
CA ALA A 49 -17.74 22.20 -23.04
C ALA A 49 -16.33 22.69 -23.42
N ARG A 50 -15.28 21.89 -23.15
CA ARG A 50 -13.91 22.21 -23.58
C ARG A 50 -13.80 22.36 -25.11
N LYS A 51 -14.49 21.49 -25.86
CA LYS A 51 -14.46 21.49 -27.33
C LYS A 51 -15.29 22.62 -27.95
N ILE A 52 -16.39 23.02 -27.30
CA ILE A 52 -17.22 24.16 -27.70
C ILE A 52 -16.48 25.48 -27.43
N SER A 53 -15.87 25.62 -26.25
CA SER A 53 -15.23 26.87 -25.81
C SER A 53 -13.80 27.09 -26.35
N ARG A 54 -13.22 26.13 -27.09
CA ARG A 54 -11.79 26.14 -27.52
C ARG A 54 -10.85 26.54 -26.38
N PHE A 55 -11.11 26.00 -25.18
CA PHE A 55 -10.40 26.37 -23.97
C PHE A 55 -9.22 25.43 -23.74
N ASP A 56 -8.02 25.86 -24.09
CA ASP A 56 -6.74 25.17 -23.81
C ASP A 56 -6.20 25.55 -22.42
N GLY A 57 -7.04 25.38 -21.40
CA GLY A 57 -6.61 25.45 -20.01
C GLY A 57 -6.03 24.11 -19.58
N VAL A 58 -4.72 24.07 -19.33
CA VAL A 58 -4.02 22.91 -18.76
C VAL A 58 -4.57 22.63 -17.36
N SER A 59 -5.33 21.55 -17.24
CA SER A 59 -5.54 20.83 -15.99
C SER A 59 -5.77 19.36 -16.30
N SER A 60 -4.88 18.57 -15.73
CA SER A 60 -4.62 17.16 -15.97
C SER A 60 -5.86 16.28 -15.85
N SER A 61 -6.14 15.53 -16.91
CA SER A 61 -6.94 14.30 -16.84
C SER A 61 -6.53 13.37 -17.96
N THR A 62 -5.62 12.46 -17.62
CA THR A 62 -5.60 11.05 -18.03
C THR A 62 -5.98 10.76 -19.48
N GLU A 63 -4.95 10.77 -20.33
CA GLU A 63 -4.95 10.05 -21.60
C GLU A 63 -5.02 8.54 -21.32
N PHE A 64 -6.15 7.93 -21.67
CA PHE A 64 -6.19 6.52 -22.05
C PHE A 64 -5.94 6.47 -23.55
N SER A 65 -4.75 6.01 -23.93
CA SER A 65 -4.44 5.57 -25.28
C SER A 65 -4.76 4.08 -25.37
N GLU A 66 -5.88 3.76 -26.03
CA GLU A 66 -6.05 2.49 -26.75
C GLU A 66 -5.37 2.64 -28.12
N GLN A 67 -4.50 1.71 -28.48
CA GLN A 67 -4.18 1.45 -29.89
C GLN A 67 -4.49 -0.02 -30.19
N ALA A 68 -5.58 -0.19 -30.93
CA ALA A 68 -5.91 -1.41 -31.64
C ALA A 68 -5.14 -1.46 -32.98
N ALA A 69 -4.64 -2.66 -33.24
CA ALA A 69 -4.29 -3.31 -34.50
C ALA A 69 -4.48 -2.55 -35.83
N THR A 70 -3.45 -2.64 -36.68
CA THR A 70 -3.59 -2.65 -38.13
C THR A 70 -3.09 -3.99 -38.66
N LEU A 71 -3.96 -4.72 -39.35
CA LEU A 71 -3.65 -5.91 -40.13
C LEU A 71 -2.87 -5.52 -41.40
N THR A 72 -1.80 -6.24 -41.69
CA THR A 72 -1.41 -6.59 -43.07
C THR A 72 -0.85 -8.01 -43.08
N GLN A 73 -1.33 -8.77 -44.06
CA GLN A 73 -1.14 -10.20 -44.27
C GLN A 73 0.29 -10.52 -44.74
N SER A 74 0.85 -11.66 -44.32
CA SER A 74 1.49 -12.63 -45.23
C SER A 74 1.85 -13.94 -44.52
N SER A 75 1.50 -15.00 -45.22
CA SER A 75 1.61 -16.45 -44.99
C SER A 75 2.99 -16.96 -44.55
N SER A 76 3.04 -17.98 -43.69
CA SER A 76 3.24 -19.40 -44.11
C SER A 76 3.75 -20.32 -42.97
N ASN A 77 3.26 -21.58 -43.05
CA ASN A 77 3.89 -22.84 -42.61
C ASN A 77 3.82 -23.31 -41.14
N ILE A 78 2.73 -24.07 -40.88
CA ILE A 78 2.69 -25.49 -40.44
C ILE A 78 4.02 -26.11 -39.97
N LEU A 79 4.08 -26.59 -38.71
CA LEU A 79 4.33 -28.01 -38.39
C LEU A 79 3.84 -28.38 -36.97
N SER A 80 3.29 -29.59 -36.90
CA SER A 80 2.49 -30.23 -35.85
C SER A 80 3.28 -30.97 -34.75
N ARG A 81 2.52 -31.46 -33.74
CA ARG A 81 2.69 -32.71 -32.92
C ARG A 81 3.26 -32.45 -31.50
N GLU A 82 2.80 -33.05 -30.38
CA GLU A 82 2.00 -34.25 -30.07
C GLU A 82 1.41 -34.21 -28.63
N LYS A 83 0.56 -35.19 -28.29
CA LYS A 83 -0.33 -35.35 -27.12
C LYS A 83 0.28 -36.24 -25.99
N ILE A 84 -0.04 -35.90 -24.72
CA ILE A 84 -0.49 -36.80 -23.57
C ILE A 84 0.59 -37.72 -22.91
N PRO A 85 0.46 -38.26 -21.65
CA PRO A 85 -0.59 -38.18 -20.59
C PRO A 85 -0.15 -37.84 -19.14
N GLU A 86 -1.21 -37.66 -18.33
CA GLU A 86 -1.37 -37.83 -16.89
C GLU A 86 -0.72 -39.09 -16.27
N THR A 87 -0.31 -39.00 -14.99
CA THR A 87 -0.50 -40.09 -14.02
C THR A 87 -0.69 -39.54 -12.59
N SER A 88 -1.79 -39.96 -12.00
CA SER A 88 -2.15 -39.93 -10.58
C SER A 88 -1.25 -40.83 -9.71
N ALA A 89 -0.89 -40.38 -8.51
CA ALA A 89 -0.49 -41.27 -7.42
C ALA A 89 -1.03 -40.75 -6.07
N VAL A 90 -1.98 -41.51 -5.55
CA VAL A 90 -2.61 -41.45 -4.23
C VAL A 90 -1.64 -41.99 -3.19
N HIS A 91 -1.49 -41.35 -2.02
CA HIS A 91 -1.16 -42.04 -0.76
C HIS A 91 -1.97 -41.45 0.40
N ASN A 92 -2.90 -42.28 0.89
CA ASN A 92 -3.56 -42.19 2.19
C ASN A 92 -2.57 -42.61 3.29
N ILE A 93 -2.44 -41.84 4.38
CA ILE A 93 -2.13 -42.37 5.72
C ILE A 93 -2.98 -41.62 6.76
N SER A 94 -3.34 -42.38 7.78
CA SER A 94 -4.45 -42.36 8.73
C SER A 94 -4.51 -41.25 9.78
N LYS A 95 -5.75 -41.11 10.27
CA LYS A 95 -6.20 -40.44 11.50
C LYS A 95 -5.48 -40.95 12.74
N GLU A 96 -5.09 -40.06 13.64
CA GLU A 96 -5.18 -40.27 15.09
C GLU A 96 -5.59 -38.95 15.78
N ASP A 97 -6.57 -39.08 16.67
CA ASP A 97 -7.24 -38.04 17.44
C ASP A 97 -6.36 -37.51 18.58
N VAL A 98 -6.15 -36.19 18.66
CA VAL A 98 -5.78 -35.52 19.92
C VAL A 98 -6.59 -34.23 20.06
N LYS A 99 -7.39 -34.22 21.13
CA LYS A 99 -8.37 -33.23 21.54
C LYS A 99 -7.67 -32.11 22.33
N ILE A 100 -7.80 -30.85 21.90
CA ILE A 100 -7.40 -29.65 22.69
C ILE A 100 -8.55 -28.63 22.67
N PRO A 101 -8.84 -27.94 23.79
CA PRO A 101 -10.06 -27.17 23.99
C PRO A 101 -10.04 -25.77 23.37
N SER A 102 -11.26 -25.33 23.09
CA SER A 102 -11.75 -24.03 22.63
C SER A 102 -11.26 -22.82 23.41
N VAL A 103 -10.70 -21.84 22.70
CA VAL A 103 -10.70 -20.41 23.08
C VAL A 103 -11.18 -19.65 21.85
N GLU A 104 -12.41 -19.15 21.94
CA GLU A 104 -13.06 -18.33 20.91
C GLU A 104 -12.46 -16.92 20.91
N THR A 105 -11.69 -16.61 19.86
CA THR A 105 -11.37 -15.25 19.45
C THR A 105 -12.07 -14.98 18.12
N ASP A 106 -13.29 -14.46 18.20
CA ASP A 106 -14.06 -14.08 17.01
C ASP A 106 -13.63 -12.72 16.48
N HIS A 107 -12.71 -12.76 15.52
CA HIS A 107 -12.61 -11.79 14.44
C HIS A 107 -13.17 -12.42 13.15
N CYS A 108 -14.29 -11.89 12.64
CA CYS A 108 -14.68 -12.03 11.23
C CYS A 108 -15.55 -10.82 10.84
N LEU A 109 -15.06 -9.91 10.00
CA LEU A 109 -15.09 -9.98 8.53
C LEU A 109 -16.50 -10.09 7.94
N LEU A 110 -16.78 -9.09 7.08
CA LEU A 110 -17.97 -8.92 6.26
C LEU A 110 -18.39 -10.23 5.61
N SER A 111 -19.59 -10.69 5.94
CA SER A 111 -20.35 -11.63 5.12
C SER A 111 -21.57 -10.91 4.55
N SER A 112 -21.58 -10.78 3.24
CA SER A 112 -22.74 -10.41 2.43
C SER A 112 -23.76 -11.54 2.49
N SER A 113 -24.79 -11.40 3.33
CA SER A 113 -26.06 -12.12 3.21
C SER A 113 -27.18 -11.27 3.83
N SER A 114 -28.31 -11.26 3.15
CA SER A 114 -29.48 -10.43 3.37
C SER A 114 -30.27 -10.82 4.62
N ASP A 115 -29.78 -10.39 5.78
CA ASP A 115 -30.58 -10.15 6.98
C ASP A 115 -30.16 -8.79 7.53
N ALA A 116 -31.11 -7.88 7.73
CA ALA A 116 -30.83 -6.53 8.22
C ALA A 116 -30.35 -6.60 9.68
N ARG A 117 -29.05 -6.87 9.88
CA ARG A 117 -28.37 -6.69 11.17
C ARG A 117 -28.24 -5.19 11.43
N SER A 118 -29.26 -4.60 12.02
CA SER A 118 -29.23 -3.22 12.50
C SER A 118 -28.06 -3.05 13.47
N THR A 119 -27.08 -2.24 13.07
CA THR A 119 -25.92 -1.91 13.91
C THR A 119 -26.19 -0.57 14.57
N TYR A 120 -26.04 -0.52 15.90
CA TYR A 120 -26.27 0.66 16.72
C TYR A 120 -24.95 1.17 17.27
N TYR A 121 -24.79 2.48 17.42
CA TYR A 121 -23.51 3.08 17.78
C TYR A 121 -23.63 3.93 19.03
N ALA A 122 -22.76 3.72 20.02
CA ALA A 122 -22.61 4.64 21.15
C ALA A 122 -21.40 5.55 20.93
N VAL A 123 -21.60 6.87 20.99
CA VAL A 123 -20.56 7.89 20.85
C VAL A 123 -20.33 8.53 22.21
N CYS A 124 -19.17 8.26 22.78
CA CYS A 124 -18.70 8.78 24.05
C CYS A 124 -17.90 10.07 23.82
N ILE A 125 -18.31 11.16 24.44
CA ILE A 125 -17.65 12.47 24.35
C ILE A 125 -17.19 12.86 25.77
N PRO A 126 -15.89 12.75 26.08
CA PRO A 126 -15.39 13.13 27.40
C PRO A 126 -15.37 14.66 27.55
N GLY A 127 -15.68 15.16 28.75
CA GLY A 127 -15.74 16.58 29.05
C GLY A 127 -16.45 16.88 30.38
N PRO A 128 -16.70 18.17 30.72
CA PRO A 128 -17.29 18.57 32.00
C PRO A 128 -18.68 17.98 32.26
N SER A 129 -19.40 17.56 31.21
CA SER A 129 -20.71 16.91 31.29
C SER A 129 -20.70 15.47 30.77
N SER A 130 -19.53 14.88 30.52
CA SER A 130 -19.28 13.52 29.97
C SER A 130 -20.51 12.79 29.43
N THR A 131 -20.76 12.89 28.11
CA THR A 131 -22.00 12.38 27.50
C THR A 131 -21.75 11.17 26.61
N ILE A 132 -22.66 10.19 26.67
CA ILE A 132 -22.73 9.07 25.73
C ILE A 132 -24.03 9.19 24.95
N THR A 133 -23.96 9.17 23.63
CA THR A 133 -25.13 9.30 22.74
C THR A 133 -25.25 8.06 21.86
N VAL A 134 -26.47 7.51 21.73
CA VAL A 134 -26.74 6.33 20.89
C VAL A 134 -27.31 6.78 19.54
N HIS A 135 -26.78 6.23 18.46
CA HIS A 135 -27.15 6.55 17.08
C HIS A 135 -27.42 5.28 16.27
N ASP A 136 -28.41 5.36 15.40
CA ASP A 136 -28.82 4.26 14.52
C ASP A 136 -28.15 4.36 13.13
N SER A 137 -27.61 5.54 12.79
CA SER A 137 -27.00 5.85 11.50
C SER A 137 -25.53 6.22 11.64
N PHE A 138 -24.67 5.58 10.84
CA PHE A 138 -23.25 5.91 10.79
C PHE A 138 -22.99 7.35 10.32
N GLN A 139 -23.89 7.95 9.54
CA GLN A 139 -23.73 9.34 9.09
C GLN A 139 -23.85 10.33 10.24
N ASP A 140 -24.76 10.07 11.18
CA ASP A 140 -24.97 10.91 12.35
C ASP A 140 -23.81 10.79 13.32
N VAL A 141 -23.31 9.56 13.54
CA VAL A 141 -22.09 9.31 14.32
C VAL A 141 -20.90 10.11 13.77
N MET A 142 -20.69 10.06 12.45
CA MET A 142 -19.60 10.79 11.81
C MET A 142 -19.74 12.30 11.93
N LYS A 143 -20.97 12.82 11.96
CA LYS A 143 -21.24 14.24 12.23
C LYS A 143 -20.88 14.59 13.67
N THR A 144 -21.35 13.82 14.65
CA THR A 144 -21.07 14.05 16.07
C THR A 144 -19.57 13.94 16.40
N MET A 145 -18.86 12.98 15.79
CA MET A 145 -17.41 12.83 15.94
C MET A 145 -16.64 14.01 15.34
N LYS A 146 -17.11 14.56 14.21
CA LYS A 146 -16.47 15.71 13.55
C LYS A 146 -16.67 17.01 14.34
N GLU A 147 -17.83 17.19 14.97
CA GLU A 147 -18.14 18.34 15.81
C GLU A 147 -17.32 18.34 17.11
N ASN A 148 -17.00 17.14 17.63
CA ASN A 148 -16.33 16.97 18.92
C ASN A 148 -14.85 16.57 18.82
N LYS A 149 -14.18 16.76 17.67
CA LYS A 149 -12.78 16.34 17.43
C LYS A 149 -11.79 16.71 18.53
N GLY A 150 -11.93 17.90 19.12
CA GLY A 150 -11.04 18.39 20.17
C GLY A 150 -11.14 17.64 21.50
N ARG A 151 -12.13 16.76 21.66
CA ARG A 151 -12.39 15.99 22.87
C ARG A 151 -12.13 14.49 22.69
N ASN A 152 -11.51 14.06 21.59
CA ASN A 152 -11.22 12.65 21.31
C ASN A 152 -12.44 11.71 21.53
N PRO A 153 -13.55 11.92 20.79
CA PRO A 153 -14.77 11.14 20.97
C PRO A 153 -14.54 9.70 20.52
N ARG A 154 -15.13 8.73 21.25
CA ARG A 154 -14.98 7.29 20.97
C ARG A 154 -16.31 6.72 20.50
N MET A 155 -16.27 5.96 19.41
CA MET A 155 -17.42 5.23 18.88
C MET A 155 -17.30 3.75 19.24
N LEU A 156 -18.38 3.17 19.75
CA LEU A 156 -18.56 1.73 19.93
C LEU A 156 -19.78 1.27 19.10
N SER A 157 -19.74 0.06 18.58
CA SER A 157 -20.83 -0.53 17.79
C SER A 157 -21.43 -1.74 18.49
N PHE A 158 -22.75 -1.87 18.46
CA PHE A 158 -23.55 -2.90 19.09
C PHE A 158 -24.51 -3.53 18.10
N ASN A 159 -24.87 -4.79 18.34
CA ASN A 159 -25.82 -5.56 17.54
C ASN A 159 -27.28 -5.46 18.02
N SER A 160 -27.52 -4.68 19.09
CA SER A 160 -28.85 -4.38 19.63
C SER A 160 -28.85 -2.96 20.20
N ARG A 161 -29.97 -2.26 20.01
CA ARG A 161 -30.18 -0.90 20.55
C ARG A 161 -30.18 -0.89 22.07
N GLU A 162 -30.84 -1.87 22.67
CA GLU A 162 -30.93 -2.04 24.13
C GLU A 162 -29.53 -2.11 24.74
N LYS A 163 -28.61 -2.88 24.14
CA LYS A 163 -27.21 -2.97 24.60
C LYS A 163 -26.45 -1.65 24.48
N ALA A 164 -26.73 -0.85 23.45
CA ALA A 164 -26.09 0.45 23.27
C ALA A 164 -26.61 1.48 24.28
N GLU A 165 -27.91 1.43 24.60
CA GLU A 165 -28.56 2.28 25.60
C GLU A 165 -28.13 1.87 27.02
N ASP A 166 -28.10 0.57 27.32
CA ASP A 166 -27.55 0.04 28.58
C ASP A 166 -26.10 0.48 28.76
N PHE A 167 -25.27 0.40 27.71
CA PHE A 167 -23.90 0.89 27.76
C PHE A 167 -23.84 2.40 28.06
N ALA A 168 -24.69 3.20 27.41
CA ALA A 168 -24.76 4.64 27.64
C ALA A 168 -25.23 5.00 29.06
N ASN A 169 -26.04 4.16 29.69
CA ASN A 169 -26.56 4.34 31.04
C ASN A 169 -25.64 3.78 32.14
N THR A 170 -24.81 2.79 31.81
CA THR A 170 -23.95 2.09 32.77
C THR A 170 -22.54 2.66 32.86
N HIS A 171 -22.06 3.31 31.79
CA HIS A 171 -20.68 3.80 31.71
C HIS A 171 -20.64 5.32 31.59
N THR A 172 -19.60 5.94 32.14
CA THR A 172 -19.35 7.37 31.94
C THR A 172 -18.43 7.59 30.74
N ALA A 173 -18.67 8.62 29.94
CA ALA A 173 -17.82 8.93 28.79
C ALA A 173 -16.34 9.16 29.18
N SER A 174 -16.07 9.64 30.40
CA SER A 174 -14.71 9.75 30.94
C SER A 174 -14.04 8.39 31.10
N GLU A 175 -14.70 7.39 31.70
CA GLU A 175 -14.15 6.05 31.93
C GLU A 175 -13.82 5.32 30.61
N VAL A 176 -14.72 5.43 29.62
CA VAL A 176 -14.56 4.81 28.29
C VAL A 176 -13.41 5.45 27.49
N CYS A 177 -13.14 6.73 27.76
CA CYS A 177 -12.09 7.50 27.11
C CYS A 177 -10.76 7.55 27.90
N GLU A 178 -10.77 7.29 29.22
CA GLU A 178 -9.60 7.27 30.11
C GLU A 178 -8.66 6.09 29.80
N GLY A 179 -9.19 4.98 29.28
CA GLY A 179 -8.41 3.82 28.84
C GLY A 179 -7.57 4.01 27.58
N ALA A 180 -7.31 5.24 27.13
CA ALA A 180 -6.53 5.55 25.92
C ALA A 180 -5.14 6.16 26.20
N THR A 181 -4.58 5.97 27.41
CA THR A 181 -3.13 5.97 27.62
C THR A 181 -2.64 4.55 27.90
N ILE A 182 -3.11 3.55 27.15
CA ILE A 182 -2.44 2.26 27.12
C ILE A 182 -1.16 2.45 26.32
N LYS A 183 -0.08 2.84 27.02
CA LYS A 183 1.24 2.34 26.68
C LYS A 183 1.09 0.82 26.73
N SER A 184 1.16 0.17 25.58
CA SER A 184 1.16 -1.29 25.50
C SER A 184 2.08 -1.85 26.58
N VAL A 185 1.58 -2.75 27.41
CA VAL A 185 2.36 -3.49 28.40
C VAL A 185 3.26 -4.45 27.65
N TYR A 186 4.37 -3.92 27.14
CA TYR A 186 5.58 -4.69 26.88
C TYR A 186 6.46 -4.59 28.14
N PRO A 187 7.23 -5.64 28.47
CA PRO A 187 8.08 -5.64 29.66
C PRO A 187 8.94 -4.38 29.70
N GLN A 188 8.92 -3.70 30.86
CA GLN A 188 9.64 -2.46 31.11
C GLN A 188 11.15 -2.71 31.12
N GLU A 189 11.79 -2.65 29.95
CA GLU A 189 13.12 -2.06 29.86
C GLU A 189 12.94 -0.63 29.36
N LYS A 190 13.23 0.32 30.24
CA LYS A 190 13.18 1.75 29.96
C LYS A 190 14.16 2.06 28.81
N ALA A 191 13.66 2.13 27.59
CA ALA A 191 14.29 2.95 26.58
C ALA A 191 14.19 4.40 27.07
N GLU A 192 15.33 5.01 27.36
CA GLU A 192 15.44 6.43 27.64
C GLU A 192 14.86 7.18 26.44
N VAL A 193 13.66 7.75 26.62
CA VAL A 193 13.05 8.62 25.63
C VAL A 193 13.73 9.98 25.81
N GLU A 194 14.85 10.18 25.12
CA GLU A 194 15.31 11.53 24.88
C GLU A 194 14.20 12.30 24.15
N SER A 195 13.80 13.40 24.79
CA SER A 195 12.85 14.37 24.28
C SER A 195 13.45 15.07 23.05
N GLY A 196 13.37 14.43 21.89
CA GLY A 196 13.69 14.98 20.57
C GLY A 196 12.48 14.88 19.65
N GLU A 197 12.14 15.98 18.97
CA GLU A 197 11.00 16.12 18.07
C GLU A 197 10.88 14.96 17.07
N VAL A 198 9.98 14.00 17.34
CA VAL A 198 9.70 12.94 16.36
C VAL A 198 8.86 13.57 15.24
N LYS A 199 9.52 14.09 14.21
CA LYS A 199 8.91 14.23 12.89
C LYS A 199 8.58 12.82 12.38
N LEU A 200 7.46 12.27 12.85
CA LEU A 200 6.92 11.01 12.33
C LEU A 200 6.57 11.25 10.86
N PHE A 201 7.36 10.67 9.96
CA PHE A 201 7.13 10.80 8.53
C PHE A 201 5.68 10.40 8.20
N PRO A 202 4.95 11.24 7.43
CA PRO A 202 3.54 11.00 7.15
C PRO A 202 3.38 9.70 6.39
N SER A 203 2.34 8.93 6.73
CA SER A 203 1.98 7.72 6.00
C SER A 203 1.62 8.06 4.56
N LEU A 204 1.99 7.17 3.64
CA LEU A 204 1.76 7.38 2.22
C LEU A 204 0.33 7.06 1.83
N THR A 205 -0.23 7.89 0.97
CA THR A 205 -1.53 7.63 0.34
C THR A 205 -1.37 6.65 -0.83
N PRO A 206 -2.38 5.83 -1.16
CA PRO A 206 -2.31 4.91 -2.30
C PRO A 206 -1.92 5.55 -3.65
N PRO A 207 -2.36 6.80 -3.98
CA PRO A 207 -1.89 7.49 -5.18
C PRO A 207 -0.39 7.77 -5.18
N GLN A 208 0.18 8.18 -4.04
CA GLN A 208 1.63 8.42 -3.91
C GLN A 208 2.43 7.14 -4.09
N ILE A 209 1.99 6.03 -3.49
CA ILE A 209 2.61 4.72 -3.63
C ILE A 209 2.60 4.29 -5.11
N ASN A 210 1.45 4.41 -5.78
CA ASN A 210 1.32 4.07 -7.20
C ASN A 210 2.17 4.96 -8.09
N GLN A 211 2.23 6.26 -7.83
CA GLN A 211 3.06 7.19 -8.57
C GLN A 211 4.54 6.85 -8.41
N PHE A 212 5.00 6.59 -7.18
CA PHE A 212 6.37 6.17 -6.90
C PHE A 212 6.73 4.87 -7.63
N ARG A 213 5.85 3.86 -7.59
CA ARG A 213 6.02 2.62 -8.36
C ARG A 213 6.20 2.87 -9.85
N ILE A 214 5.31 3.66 -10.46
CA ILE A 214 5.37 3.98 -11.90
C ILE A 214 6.69 4.68 -12.26
N GLN A 215 7.18 5.58 -11.41
CA GLN A 215 8.42 6.31 -11.68
C GLN A 215 9.66 5.42 -11.53
N LEU A 216 9.65 4.50 -10.55
CA LEU A 216 10.66 3.44 -10.46
C LEU A 216 10.66 2.54 -11.71
N GLU A 217 9.49 2.08 -12.16
CA GLU A 217 9.36 1.25 -13.37
C GLU A 217 9.83 1.97 -14.65
N ARG A 218 9.59 3.29 -14.73
CA ARG A 218 10.08 4.14 -15.82
C ARG A 218 11.58 4.40 -15.76
N GLY A 219 12.25 4.15 -14.64
CA GLY A 219 13.66 4.45 -14.43
C GLY A 219 13.94 5.94 -14.19
N ASN A 220 12.94 6.71 -13.72
CA ASN A 220 13.14 8.12 -13.37
C ASN A 220 13.79 8.24 -11.98
N LEU A 221 15.12 8.06 -11.95
CA LEU A 221 15.90 8.02 -10.71
C LEU A 221 15.88 9.35 -9.96
N GLY A 222 15.80 10.49 -10.65
CA GLY A 222 15.76 11.81 -10.01
C GLY A 222 14.53 11.96 -9.13
N PHE A 223 13.35 11.67 -9.68
CA PHE A 223 12.10 11.70 -8.93
C PHE A 223 12.07 10.65 -7.80
N ALA A 224 12.55 9.43 -8.07
CA ALA A 224 12.59 8.38 -7.07
C ALA A 224 13.50 8.75 -5.88
N LYS A 225 14.70 9.27 -6.16
CA LYS A 225 15.63 9.78 -5.13
C LYS A 225 14.99 10.89 -4.31
N GLU A 226 14.36 11.87 -4.95
CA GLU A 226 13.68 12.96 -4.24
C GLU A 226 12.61 12.42 -3.29
N CYS A 227 11.72 11.55 -3.76
CA CYS A 227 10.67 10.94 -2.94
C CYS A 227 11.24 10.22 -1.71
N ILE A 228 12.26 9.39 -1.92
CA ILE A 228 12.95 8.62 -0.87
C ILE A 228 13.61 9.55 0.16
N MET A 229 14.25 10.62 -0.29
CA MET A 229 14.94 11.57 0.58
C MET A 229 13.99 12.48 1.36
N THR A 230 12.82 12.79 0.78
CA THR A 230 11.76 13.53 1.46
C THR A 230 11.04 12.66 2.49
N ASN A 231 10.70 11.41 2.13
CA ASN A 231 9.96 10.51 3.00
C ASN A 231 10.47 9.05 2.90
N PRO A 232 11.16 8.52 3.93
CA PRO A 232 11.62 7.14 3.97
C PRO A 232 10.50 6.09 3.93
N LYS A 233 9.23 6.47 4.18
CA LYS A 233 8.09 5.54 4.05
C LYS A 233 7.84 5.03 2.63
N PHE A 234 8.46 5.63 1.61
CA PHE A 234 8.42 5.09 0.25
C PHE A 234 9.12 3.73 0.14
N LEU A 235 10.10 3.44 0.99
CA LEU A 235 10.79 2.15 1.05
C LEU A 235 10.53 1.40 2.36
N ILE A 236 10.35 2.10 3.48
CA ILE A 236 10.24 1.50 4.81
C ILE A 236 8.83 1.73 5.35
N GLY A 237 8.01 0.69 5.29
CA GLY A 237 6.67 0.66 5.82
C GLY A 237 6.65 0.63 7.36
N THR A 238 5.45 0.50 7.90
CA THR A 238 5.26 0.33 9.35
C THR A 238 5.86 -0.99 9.84
N GLY A 239 6.55 -0.97 10.98
CA GLY A 239 7.20 -2.17 11.53
C GLY A 239 8.50 -2.54 10.82
N ASP A 240 9.17 -1.55 10.22
CA ASP A 240 10.47 -1.69 9.54
C ASP A 240 10.40 -2.71 8.37
N MET A 241 9.22 -2.87 7.76
CA MET A 241 8.95 -3.78 6.64
C MET A 241 9.12 -3.07 5.29
N PRO A 242 9.52 -3.75 4.21
CA PRO A 242 9.46 -3.18 2.87
C PRO A 242 8.07 -2.63 2.53
N THR A 243 8.00 -1.40 2.02
CA THR A 243 6.74 -0.82 1.56
C THR A 243 6.19 -1.60 0.37
N ILE A 244 4.91 -1.95 0.45
CA ILE A 244 4.21 -2.65 -0.63
C ILE A 244 3.77 -1.62 -1.66
N LEU A 245 4.32 -1.72 -2.86
CA LEU A 245 4.02 -0.83 -3.98
C LEU A 245 2.82 -1.29 -4.82
N LYS A 246 2.50 -2.60 -4.78
CA LYS A 246 1.35 -3.18 -5.50
C LYS A 246 0.64 -4.19 -4.62
N GLU A 247 -0.58 -3.89 -4.20
CA GLU A 247 -1.30 -4.68 -3.18
C GLU A 247 -1.63 -6.12 -3.59
N GLY A 248 -2.02 -6.36 -4.85
CA GLY A 248 -2.44 -7.70 -5.32
C GLY A 248 -1.38 -8.79 -5.11
N PRO A 249 -0.28 -8.77 -5.88
CA PRO A 249 0.83 -9.70 -5.68
C PRO A 249 1.74 -9.32 -4.50
N ARG A 250 1.43 -8.23 -3.78
CA ARG A 250 2.25 -7.65 -2.70
C ARG A 250 3.69 -7.36 -3.11
N TYR A 251 3.88 -6.70 -4.26
CA TYR A 251 5.21 -6.33 -4.72
C TYR A 251 5.83 -5.27 -3.82
N ASN A 252 7.02 -5.56 -3.29
CA ASN A 252 7.93 -4.54 -2.76
C ASN A 252 8.61 -3.78 -3.92
N ALA A 253 9.44 -2.78 -3.60
CA ALA A 253 10.18 -2.01 -4.59
C ALA A 253 11.10 -2.86 -5.48
N MET A 254 11.75 -3.89 -4.94
CA MET A 254 12.60 -4.80 -5.72
C MET A 254 11.80 -5.60 -6.73
N HIS A 255 10.67 -6.20 -6.35
CA HIS A 255 9.79 -6.89 -7.29
C HIS A 255 9.34 -5.94 -8.42
N ALA A 256 8.95 -4.71 -8.10
CA ALA A 256 8.53 -3.73 -9.10
C ALA A 256 9.64 -3.40 -10.11
N CYS A 257 10.88 -3.19 -9.63
CA CYS A 257 12.02 -2.88 -10.49
C CYS A 257 12.42 -4.07 -11.38
N VAL A 258 12.45 -5.28 -10.81
CA VAL A 258 12.75 -6.53 -11.51
C VAL A 258 11.70 -6.82 -12.57
N MET A 259 10.41 -6.59 -12.29
CA MET A 259 9.35 -6.87 -13.26
C MET A 259 9.51 -6.14 -14.60
N VAL A 260 10.14 -4.96 -14.57
CA VAL A 260 10.40 -4.08 -15.73
C VAL A 260 11.86 -4.09 -16.18
N GLY A 261 12.75 -4.77 -15.46
CA GLY A 261 14.16 -4.89 -15.83
C GLY A 261 14.99 -3.62 -15.63
N ARG A 262 14.70 -2.82 -14.59
CA ARG A 262 15.43 -1.59 -14.30
C ARG A 262 16.53 -1.82 -13.25
N LEU A 263 17.75 -2.13 -13.72
CA LEU A 263 18.91 -2.34 -12.84
C LEU A 263 19.22 -1.12 -11.97
N GLU A 264 19.25 0.08 -12.53
CA GLU A 264 19.57 1.30 -11.79
C GLU A 264 18.56 1.60 -10.67
N SER A 265 17.29 1.26 -10.89
CA SER A 265 16.26 1.38 -9.86
C SER A 265 16.45 0.32 -8.76
N CYS A 266 16.87 -0.90 -9.11
CA CYS A 266 17.27 -1.91 -8.12
C CYS A 266 18.45 -1.42 -7.27
N ARG A 267 19.49 -0.84 -7.91
CA ARG A 267 20.65 -0.26 -7.23
C ARG A 267 20.23 0.84 -6.26
N LEU A 268 19.43 1.79 -6.71
CA LEU A 268 18.94 2.88 -5.87
C LEU A 268 18.22 2.37 -4.61
N VAL A 269 17.32 1.41 -4.77
CA VAL A 269 16.57 0.83 -3.63
C VAL A 269 17.55 0.19 -2.64
N MET A 270 18.46 -0.66 -3.12
CA MET A 270 19.42 -1.36 -2.27
C MET A 270 20.42 -0.40 -1.61
N GLU A 271 21.00 0.54 -2.36
CA GLU A 271 21.92 1.56 -1.84
C GLU A 271 21.28 2.38 -0.72
N THR A 272 20.00 2.74 -0.88
CA THR A 272 19.28 3.50 0.14
C THR A 272 19.07 2.68 1.42
N VAL A 273 18.62 1.42 1.30
CA VAL A 273 18.36 0.59 2.49
C VAL A 273 19.64 0.10 3.16
N SER A 274 20.76 0.03 2.42
CA SER A 274 22.09 -0.25 2.97
C SER A 274 22.72 0.94 3.67
N ASN A 275 22.30 2.17 3.34
CA ASN A 275 22.89 3.39 3.89
C ASN A 275 22.46 3.63 5.34
N ILE A 276 23.39 3.38 6.27
CA ILE A 276 23.16 3.53 7.72
C ILE A 276 22.84 4.98 8.08
N ASP A 277 23.53 5.97 7.49
CA ASP A 277 23.31 7.39 7.81
C ASP A 277 21.93 7.87 7.35
N TYR A 278 21.44 7.33 6.23
CA TYR A 278 20.07 7.55 5.80
C TYR A 278 19.07 6.95 6.79
N LEU A 279 19.30 5.72 7.25
CA LEU A 279 18.44 5.04 8.21
C LEU A 279 18.47 5.70 9.61
N CYS A 280 19.57 6.32 10.02
CA CYS A 280 19.66 7.13 11.25
C CYS A 280 18.66 8.30 11.27
N ARG A 281 18.07 8.69 10.12
CA ARG A 281 16.98 9.68 10.07
C ARG A 281 15.65 9.11 10.56
N MET A 282 15.49 7.78 10.56
CA MET A 282 14.29 7.05 10.99
C MET A 282 14.43 6.45 12.38
N TYR A 283 15.64 6.00 12.72
CA TYR A 283 15.91 5.29 13.97
C TYR A 283 16.60 6.19 14.98
N THR A 284 16.33 5.97 16.26
CA THR A 284 16.91 6.76 17.36
C THR A 284 18.38 6.46 17.62
N THR A 285 18.87 5.29 17.23
CA THR A 285 20.26 4.87 17.46
C THR A 285 20.88 4.27 16.20
N ARG A 286 22.19 4.46 16.04
CA ARG A 286 22.96 3.90 14.91
C ARG A 286 22.91 2.37 14.88
N LYS A 287 23.06 1.73 16.03
CA LYS A 287 22.93 0.27 16.18
C LYS A 287 21.59 -0.24 15.65
N ARG A 288 20.50 0.48 15.94
CA ARG A 288 19.17 0.09 15.44
C ARG A 288 19.07 0.27 13.93
N ALA A 289 19.67 1.32 13.38
CA ALA A 289 19.74 1.54 11.93
C ALA A 289 20.52 0.42 11.22
N GLU A 290 21.63 -0.02 11.79
CA GLU A 290 22.47 -1.13 11.32
C GLU A 290 21.71 -2.47 11.31
N GLU A 291 21.10 -2.85 12.44
CA GLU A 291 20.26 -4.06 12.53
C GLU A 291 19.08 -4.01 11.52
N SER A 292 18.48 -2.83 11.37
CA SER A 292 17.35 -2.63 10.46
C SER A 292 17.78 -2.68 9.00
N SER A 293 18.98 -2.19 8.66
CA SER A 293 19.58 -2.28 7.32
C SER A 293 19.70 -3.74 6.89
N LEU A 294 20.36 -4.57 7.69
CA LEU A 294 20.54 -6.00 7.42
C LEU A 294 19.21 -6.72 7.21
N ARG A 295 18.24 -6.43 8.08
CA ARG A 295 16.91 -7.03 8.01
C ARG A 295 16.12 -6.56 6.79
N LEU A 296 16.19 -5.28 6.44
CA LEU A 296 15.52 -4.73 5.27
C LEU A 296 16.08 -5.34 3.99
N ILE A 297 17.41 -5.46 3.89
CA ILE A 297 18.11 -6.09 2.76
C ILE A 297 17.63 -7.54 2.59
N ASP A 298 17.61 -8.32 3.67
CA ASP A 298 17.08 -9.68 3.67
C ASP A 298 15.63 -9.73 3.18
N LEU A 299 14.76 -8.89 3.73
CA LEU A 299 13.34 -8.85 3.34
C LEU A 299 13.15 -8.41 1.89
N TYR A 300 13.94 -7.47 1.39
CA TYR A 300 13.84 -7.01 0.01
C TYR A 300 14.25 -8.09 -0.98
N LEU A 301 15.24 -8.93 -0.65
CA LEU A 301 15.79 -9.97 -1.52
C LEU A 301 15.09 -11.33 -1.38
N ASN A 302 14.62 -11.68 -0.18
CA ASN A 302 14.13 -13.02 0.17
C ASN A 302 12.63 -13.11 0.43
N THR A 303 11.89 -11.99 0.46
CA THR A 303 10.42 -12.05 0.53
C THR A 303 9.86 -12.48 -0.83
N PRO A 304 9.12 -13.59 -0.92
CA PRO A 304 8.44 -13.97 -2.16
C PRO A 304 7.18 -13.13 -2.39
N ASP A 305 6.78 -13.00 -3.65
CA ASP A 305 5.49 -12.42 -3.99
C ASP A 305 4.33 -13.31 -3.51
N LYS A 306 3.16 -12.71 -3.26
CA LYS A 306 2.00 -13.44 -2.73
C LYS A 306 1.38 -14.38 -3.76
N THR A 307 1.50 -14.09 -5.05
CA THR A 307 0.76 -14.79 -6.10
C THR A 307 1.48 -16.00 -6.66
N ALA A 308 2.79 -15.90 -6.90
CA ALA A 308 3.59 -16.96 -7.50
C ALA A 308 4.61 -17.56 -6.53
N ASN A 309 4.71 -17.04 -5.30
CA ASN A 309 5.73 -17.40 -4.32
C ASN A 309 7.18 -17.30 -4.88
N LYS A 310 7.40 -16.33 -5.77
CA LYS A 310 8.68 -16.04 -6.43
C LYS A 310 9.35 -14.86 -5.74
N THR A 311 10.61 -15.03 -5.34
CA THR A 311 11.45 -13.92 -4.87
C THR A 311 11.91 -13.07 -6.07
N PRO A 312 12.45 -11.86 -5.84
CA PRO A 312 13.02 -11.05 -6.92
C PRO A 312 14.07 -11.79 -7.76
N LEU A 313 14.88 -12.67 -7.16
CA LEU A 313 15.83 -13.50 -7.89
C LEU A 313 15.13 -14.47 -8.85
N HIS A 314 14.08 -15.17 -8.39
CA HIS A 314 13.31 -16.07 -9.25
C HIS A 314 12.69 -15.33 -10.44
N LEU A 315 12.11 -14.15 -10.20
CA LEU A 315 11.53 -13.32 -11.26
C LEU A 315 12.60 -12.82 -12.26
N ALA A 316 13.79 -12.47 -11.78
CA ALA A 316 14.88 -12.03 -12.64
C ALA A 316 15.42 -13.17 -13.52
N SER A 317 15.59 -14.36 -12.93
CA SER A 317 16.02 -15.57 -13.64
C SER A 317 15.00 -16.03 -14.67
N GLU A 318 13.71 -16.04 -14.31
CA GLU A 318 12.63 -16.42 -15.23
C GLU A 318 12.55 -15.49 -16.45
N LYS A 319 12.81 -14.19 -16.25
CA LYS A 319 12.80 -13.18 -17.32
C LYS A 319 14.12 -13.11 -18.10
N GLY A 320 15.14 -13.89 -17.73
CA GLY A 320 16.44 -13.89 -18.40
C GLY A 320 17.25 -12.60 -18.23
N MET A 321 17.06 -11.87 -17.12
CA MET A 321 17.72 -10.57 -16.90
C MET A 321 19.08 -10.75 -16.23
N VAL A 322 20.09 -11.08 -17.04
CA VAL A 322 21.44 -11.45 -16.57
C VAL A 322 22.05 -10.39 -15.65
N ASP A 323 21.96 -9.11 -16.01
CA ASP A 323 22.57 -8.03 -15.22
C ASP A 323 21.95 -7.88 -13.83
N ILE A 324 20.63 -8.07 -13.74
CA ILE A 324 19.89 -8.00 -12.47
C ILE A 324 20.17 -9.25 -11.64
N VAL A 325 20.24 -10.44 -12.27
CA VAL A 325 20.63 -11.67 -11.58
C VAL A 325 22.03 -11.53 -10.99
N ALA A 326 23.00 -11.04 -11.78
CA ALA A 326 24.37 -10.80 -11.33
C ALA A 326 24.40 -9.80 -10.15
N PHE A 327 23.62 -8.73 -10.24
CA PHE A 327 23.48 -7.77 -9.15
C PHE A 327 22.87 -8.39 -7.89
N LEU A 328 21.77 -9.15 -7.98
CA LEU A 328 21.12 -9.77 -6.83
C LEU A 328 22.01 -10.81 -6.14
N VAL A 329 22.72 -11.63 -6.91
CA VAL A 329 23.65 -12.66 -6.39
C VAL A 329 24.89 -12.05 -5.74
N SER A 330 25.22 -10.79 -6.04
CA SER A 330 26.33 -10.09 -5.37
C SER A 330 26.08 -9.86 -3.88
N PHE A 331 24.83 -9.92 -3.41
CA PHE A 331 24.49 -9.77 -2.00
C PHE A 331 24.55 -11.11 -1.26
N LYS A 332 25.29 -11.16 -0.15
CA LYS A 332 25.38 -12.34 0.72
C LYS A 332 24.02 -12.78 1.25
N ALA A 333 23.14 -11.81 1.54
CA ALA A 333 21.78 -12.07 2.00
C ALA A 333 20.94 -12.85 0.98
N CYS A 334 21.24 -12.76 -0.32
CA CYS A 334 20.54 -13.53 -1.35
C CYS A 334 20.93 -15.03 -1.34
N ILE A 335 22.05 -15.38 -0.69
CA ILE A 335 22.54 -16.76 -0.59
C ILE A 335 21.91 -17.43 0.64
N ARG A 336 21.07 -18.44 0.39
CA ARG A 336 20.24 -19.15 1.39
C ARG A 336 21.00 -19.75 2.59
N GLN A 337 22.32 -19.93 2.50
CA GLN A 337 23.17 -20.38 3.61
C GLN A 337 23.56 -19.25 4.59
N PHE A 338 23.54 -17.99 4.16
CA PHE A 338 23.97 -16.85 4.97
C PHE A 338 22.90 -16.39 5.97
N ALA A 339 21.61 -16.57 5.66
CA ALA A 339 20.49 -16.25 6.55
C ALA A 339 20.50 -17.04 7.88
N ARG A 340 21.26 -18.14 7.97
CA ARG A 340 21.45 -18.91 9.22
C ARG A 340 22.62 -18.40 10.09
N GLN A 341 23.49 -17.57 9.53
CA GLN A 341 24.73 -17.13 10.18
C GLN A 341 24.66 -15.70 10.70
N VAL A 342 23.60 -14.94 10.44
CA VAL A 342 23.42 -13.62 11.05
C VAL A 342 23.37 -13.85 12.57
N PRO A 343 24.40 -13.44 13.33
CA PRO A 343 24.38 -13.63 14.76
C PRO A 343 23.27 -12.75 15.29
N VAL A 344 22.22 -13.36 15.85
CA VAL A 344 21.38 -12.65 16.80
C VAL A 344 22.34 -12.26 17.92
N SER A 345 22.76 -10.99 17.96
CA SER A 345 23.75 -10.49 18.92
C SER A 345 23.16 -10.59 20.33
N ARG A 346 23.25 -11.78 20.92
CA ARG A 346 23.30 -12.00 22.35
C ARG A 346 24.77 -11.94 22.71
N ASP A 347 25.15 -10.75 23.18
CA ASP A 347 26.33 -10.50 23.99
C ASP A 347 27.69 -10.89 23.36
N ALA A 348 28.27 -9.98 22.57
CA ALA A 348 29.72 -9.90 22.48
C ALA A 348 30.21 -8.49 22.10
N ASP A 349 30.95 -7.93 23.06
CA ASP A 349 31.94 -6.86 22.97
C ASP A 349 31.50 -5.40 22.74
N LYS A 350 31.79 -4.56 23.75
CA LYS A 350 31.40 -3.15 23.88
C LYS A 350 32.45 -2.16 23.35
N THR A 351 33.41 -2.60 22.52
CA THR A 351 34.59 -1.75 22.23
C THR A 351 34.99 -1.61 20.76
N ARG A 352 34.21 -2.10 19.79
CA ARG A 352 34.59 -2.01 18.38
C ARG A 352 33.75 -0.98 17.62
N THR A 353 34.34 0.16 17.29
CA THR A 353 33.80 1.08 16.28
C THR A 353 34.08 0.50 14.90
N GLU A 354 33.10 -0.18 14.32
CA GLU A 354 33.18 -0.76 12.97
C GLU A 354 33.14 0.35 11.92
N THR A 355 34.07 0.30 10.95
CA THR A 355 34.18 1.30 9.86
C THR A 355 33.27 0.91 8.68
N PRO A 356 32.88 1.87 7.81
CA PRO A 356 32.03 1.59 6.64
C PRO A 356 32.56 0.48 5.70
N GLU A 357 33.88 0.28 5.66
CA GLU A 357 34.54 -0.75 4.83
C GLU A 357 34.25 -2.18 5.31
N GLU A 358 34.06 -2.39 6.62
CA GLU A 358 33.65 -3.69 7.16
C GLU A 358 32.20 -4.02 6.74
N TRP A 359 31.31 -3.02 6.65
CA TRP A 359 29.90 -3.19 6.26
C TRP A 359 29.72 -3.70 4.83
N ASP A 360 30.49 -3.19 3.88
CA ASP A 360 30.47 -3.69 2.50
C ASP A 360 30.91 -5.16 2.44
N SER A 361 31.88 -5.55 3.28
CA SER A 361 32.30 -6.94 3.41
C SER A 361 31.19 -7.84 3.98
N TYR A 362 30.31 -7.33 4.84
CA TYR A 362 29.18 -8.09 5.40
C TYR A 362 28.02 -8.21 4.41
N LEU A 363 27.81 -7.22 3.55
CA LEU A 363 26.69 -7.16 2.62
C LEU A 363 26.97 -7.87 1.29
N PHE A 364 28.19 -7.73 0.76
CA PHE A 364 28.55 -8.21 -0.57
C PHE A 364 29.46 -9.43 -0.54
N CYS A 365 29.29 -10.33 -1.51
CA CYS A 365 30.24 -11.40 -1.77
C CYS A 365 31.51 -10.81 -2.41
N PRO A 366 32.71 -11.32 -2.07
CA PRO A 366 33.92 -10.92 -2.77
C PRO A 366 33.76 -11.21 -4.28
N ALA A 367 34.11 -10.23 -5.11
CA ALA A 367 34.15 -10.41 -6.55
C ALA A 367 35.24 -11.43 -6.89
N ASN A 368 34.85 -12.51 -7.57
CA ASN A 368 35.77 -13.55 -8.04
C ASN A 368 36.45 -13.15 -9.35
#